data_AF-C9YGN4-F1
#
_entry.id   AF-C9YGN4-F1
#
_cell.length_a   1.000
_cell.length_b   1.000
_cell.length_c   1.000
_cell.angle_alpha   90.00
_cell.angle_beta   90.00
_cell.angle_gamma   90.00
#
_symmetry.space_group_name_H-M   'P 1'
#
loop_
_entity.id
_entity.type
_entity.pdbx_description
1 polymer ?
#
loop_
_entity_poly.entity_id
_entity_poly.type
_entity_poly.pdbx_seq_one_letter_code
_entity_poly.pdbx_strand_id
1 'polypeptide(L)'
;MGPVALWARKGRVQRTHLHRAAGYAWVTLMLATALSALFIRDYLQFNIAGYTWIHLFVPLTLAGLFGAFRALYLKDISRHQKIMQGLYFGACIGAGAFTLLPGRYLGQLVWGQWLGLL
;
A
#
# COMPACT_ATOMS: atom_id res chain seq x y z
N MET A 1 0.13 7.21 -8.47
CA MET A 1 1.34 7.91 -7.96
C MET A 1 2.61 7.06 -7.98
N GLY A 2 2.58 5.76 -7.62
CA GLY A 2 3.81 4.94 -7.54
C GLY A 2 4.60 4.75 -8.85
N PRO A 3 3.99 4.61 -10.04
CA PRO A 3 4.74 4.55 -11.30
C PRO A 3 5.48 5.85 -11.59
N VAL A 4 4.88 6.99 -11.25
CA VAL A 4 5.47 8.33 -11.44
C VAL A 4 6.69 8.51 -10.54
N ALA A 5 6.61 8.09 -9.27
CA ALA A 5 7.75 8.16 -8.35
C ALA A 5 8.90 7.23 -8.75
N LEU A 6 8.61 6.04 -9.30
CA LEU A 6 9.60 5.08 -9.77
C LEU A 6 10.24 5.48 -11.11
N TRP A 7 9.46 6.07 -12.03
CA TRP A 7 9.95 6.49 -13.35
C TRP A 7 10.58 7.88 -13.39
N ALA A 8 10.28 8.77 -12.43
CA ALA A 8 10.92 10.09 -12.34
C ALA A 8 12.46 10.04 -12.18
N ARG A 9 13.01 8.88 -11.78
CA ARG A 9 14.45 8.60 -11.67
C ARG A 9 15.03 7.78 -12.84
N LYS A 10 14.21 7.34 -13.80
CA LYS A 10 14.63 6.51 -14.95
C LYS A 10 14.77 7.28 -16.27
N GLY A 11 14.32 8.53 -16.34
CA GLY A 11 14.46 9.38 -17.53
C GLY A 11 15.84 10.03 -17.66
N ARG A 12 16.22 10.45 -18.89
CA ARG A 12 17.48 11.17 -19.21
C ARG A 12 17.70 12.43 -18.36
N VAL A 13 16.65 13.02 -17.80
CA VAL A 13 16.71 14.15 -16.86
C VAL A 13 16.19 13.68 -15.50
N GLN A 14 17.08 13.60 -14.51
CA GLN A 14 16.75 13.31 -13.12
C GLN A 14 15.92 14.46 -12.53
N ARG A 15 14.59 14.30 -12.42
CA ARG A 15 13.73 15.30 -11.78
C ARG A 15 13.58 15.02 -10.30
N THR A 16 14.65 15.32 -9.56
CA THR A 16 14.79 15.01 -8.12
C THR A 16 13.68 15.64 -7.26
N HIS A 17 13.22 16.84 -7.61
CA HIS A 17 12.11 17.52 -6.93
C HIS A 17 10.76 16.80 -7.12
N LEU A 18 10.47 16.33 -8.34
CA LEU A 18 9.23 15.59 -8.61
C LEU A 18 9.22 14.23 -7.93
N HIS A 19 10.37 13.54 -7.88
CA HIS A 19 10.50 12.29 -7.13
C HIS A 19 10.21 12.49 -5.64
N ARG A 20 10.74 13.57 -5.05
CA ARG A 20 10.48 13.91 -3.64
C ARG A 20 9.01 14.27 -3.40
N ALA A 21 8.42 15.13 -4.22
CA ALA A 21 7.01 15.52 -4.08
C ALA A 21 6.06 14.33 -4.22
N ALA A 22 6.25 13.49 -5.25
CA ALA A 22 5.45 12.29 -5.45
C ALA A 22 5.68 11.24 -4.34
N GLY A 23 6.93 11.12 -3.85
CA GLY A 23 7.28 10.26 -2.72
C GLY A 23 6.58 10.70 -1.43
N TYR A 24 6.64 11.99 -1.08
CA TYR A 24 5.94 12.52 0.09
C TYR A 24 4.43 12.34 -0.02
N ALA A 25 3.82 12.70 -1.16
CA ALA A 25 2.39 12.50 -1.37
C ALA A 25 2.00 11.02 -1.19
N TRP A 26 2.78 10.09 -1.73
CA TRP A 26 2.51 8.66 -1.59
C TRP A 26 2.68 8.16 -0.15
N VAL A 27 3.73 8.59 0.57
CA VAL A 27 3.93 8.24 1.99
C VAL A 27 2.78 8.77 2.85
N THR A 28 2.34 10.02 2.63
CA THR A 28 1.20 10.61 3.34
C THR A 28 -0.08 9.82 3.09
N LEU A 29 -0.33 9.41 1.83
CA LEU A 29 -1.47 8.56 1.51
C LEU A 29 -1.37 7.18 2.19
N MET A 30 -0.20 6.54 2.20
CA MET A 30 0.01 5.27 2.89
C MET A 30 -0.28 5.38 4.40
N LEU A 31 0.20 6.46 5.04
CA LEU A 31 -0.06 6.73 6.45
C LEU A 31 -1.55 6.97 6.73
N ALA A 32 -2.20 7.81 5.92
CA ALA A 32 -3.63 8.09 6.05
C ALA A 32 -4.46 6.80 5.92
N THR A 33 -4.15 5.95 4.93
CA THR A 33 -4.81 4.66 4.75
C THR A 33 -4.57 3.71 5.93
N ALA A 34 -3.32 3.59 6.40
CA ALA A 34 -2.97 2.71 7.51
C ALA A 34 -3.66 3.14 8.82
N LEU A 35 -3.72 4.46 9.09
CA LEU A 35 -4.43 5.00 10.24
C LEU A 35 -5.95 4.81 10.13
N SER A 36 -6.52 5.08 8.94
CA SER A 36 -7.95 4.88 8.71
C SER A 36 -8.36 3.42 8.90
N ALA A 37 -7.52 2.48 8.46
CA ALA A 37 -7.77 1.04 8.59
C ALA A 37 -7.91 0.59 10.06
N LEU A 38 -7.22 1.23 11.02
CA LEU A 38 -7.36 0.91 12.45
C LEU A 38 -8.76 1.17 13.02
N PHE A 39 -9.55 2.03 12.38
CA PHE A 39 -10.92 2.34 12.79
C PHE A 39 -11.96 1.45 12.10
N ILE A 40 -11.58 0.70 11.07
CA ILE A 40 -12.50 -0.14 10.30
C ILE A 40 -12.59 -1.51 10.95
N ARG A 41 -13.67 -1.77 11.69
CA ARG A 41 -13.91 -3.08 12.32
C ARG A 41 -14.91 -3.89 11.50
N ASP A 42 -14.65 -5.19 11.40
CA ASP A 42 -15.49 -6.12 10.66
C ASP A 42 -15.60 -7.42 11.46
N TYR A 43 -16.85 -7.81 11.74
CA TYR A 43 -17.21 -8.95 12.59
C TYR A 43 -17.73 -10.15 11.78
N LEU A 44 -17.94 -9.99 10.47
CA LEU A 44 -18.52 -11.02 9.60
C LEU A 44 -17.47 -11.99 9.08
N GLN A 45 -16.22 -11.55 9.02
CA GLN A 45 -15.07 -12.30 8.51
C GLN A 45 -14.27 -12.90 9.68
N PHE A 46 -13.33 -13.80 9.41
CA PHE A 46 -12.43 -14.32 10.45
C PHE A 46 -11.70 -13.14 11.14
N ASN A 47 -12.05 -12.89 12.39
CA ASN A 47 -11.64 -11.70 13.13
C ASN A 47 -11.29 -12.05 14.59
N ILE A 48 -10.40 -11.25 15.18
CA ILE A 48 -10.12 -11.28 16.62
C ILE A 48 -10.57 -9.93 17.16
N ALA A 49 -11.65 -9.90 17.96
CA ALA A 49 -12.24 -8.68 18.52
C ALA A 49 -12.61 -7.60 17.47
N GLY A 50 -13.02 -8.00 16.27
CA GLY A 50 -13.35 -7.09 15.16
C GLY A 50 -12.16 -6.68 14.28
N TYR A 51 -10.94 -7.11 14.62
CA TYR A 51 -9.76 -6.97 13.76
C TYR A 51 -9.67 -8.14 12.79
N THR A 52 -9.85 -7.86 11.50
CA THR A 52 -9.66 -8.82 10.42
C THR A 52 -8.21 -8.82 9.92
N TRP A 53 -7.86 -9.83 9.11
CA TRP A 53 -6.56 -9.99 8.47
C TRP A 53 -6.05 -8.75 7.72
N ILE A 54 -6.94 -7.87 7.25
CA ILE A 54 -6.55 -6.61 6.59
C ILE A 54 -5.74 -5.69 7.52
N HIS A 55 -5.93 -5.80 8.84
CA HIS A 55 -5.22 -4.98 9.81
C HIS A 55 -3.74 -5.33 9.87
N LEU A 56 -3.31 -6.51 9.40
CA LEU A 56 -1.89 -6.86 9.28
C LEU A 56 -1.15 -5.96 8.29
N PHE A 57 -1.86 -5.36 7.32
CA PHE A 57 -1.27 -4.36 6.42
C PHE A 57 -0.87 -3.09 7.16
N VAL A 58 -1.48 -2.76 8.30
CA VAL A 58 -1.11 -1.56 9.08
C VAL A 58 0.29 -1.65 9.67
N PRO A 59 0.63 -2.62 10.56
CA PRO A 59 1.98 -2.72 11.10
C PRO A 59 3.00 -3.00 10.01
N LEU A 60 2.66 -3.79 8.97
CA LEU A 60 3.55 -4.04 7.84
C LEU A 60 3.90 -2.75 7.09
N THR A 61 2.90 -1.91 6.79
CA THR A 61 3.12 -0.64 6.09
C THR A 61 3.93 0.33 6.94
N LEU A 62 3.58 0.47 8.23
CA LEU A 62 4.30 1.37 9.14
C LEU A 62 5.75 0.94 9.36
N ALA A 63 6.00 -0.36 9.59
CA ALA A 63 7.35 -0.89 9.72
C ALA A 63 8.16 -0.75 8.43
N GLY A 64 7.54 -0.99 7.27
CA GLY A 64 8.18 -0.78 5.98
C GLY A 64 8.54 0.69 5.74
N LEU A 65 7.63 1.63 6.02
CA LEU A 65 7.91 3.07 5.89
C LEU A 65 9.05 3.48 6.81
N PHE A 66 9.01 3.09 8.08
CA PHE A 66 10.10 3.33 9.02
C PHE A 66 11.44 2.77 8.51
N GLY A 67 11.44 1.51 8.04
CA GLY A 67 12.61 0.87 7.44
C GLY A 67 13.15 1.61 6.21
N ALA A 68 12.27 2.11 5.34
CA ALA A 68 12.64 2.87 4.16
C ALA A 68 13.31 4.20 4.52
N PHE A 69 12.79 4.93 5.51
CA PHE A 69 13.40 6.18 5.99
C PHE A 69 14.67 5.95 6.79
N ARG A 70 14.74 4.87 7.57
CA ARG A 70 15.99 4.46 8.25
C ARG A 70 17.09 4.13 7.25
N ALA A 71 16.77 3.40 6.19
CA ALA A 71 17.73 3.12 5.11
C ALA A 71 18.21 4.41 4.42
N LEU A 72 17.29 5.36 4.20
CA LEU A 72 17.63 6.67 3.66
C LEU A 72 18.56 7.47 4.59
N TYR A 73 18.30 7.46 5.90
CA TYR A 73 19.15 8.09 6.92
C TYR A 73 20.56 7.49 6.94
N LEU A 74 20.67 6.16 6.84
CA LEU A 74 21.93 5.44 6.72
C LEU A 74 22.60 5.59 5.35
N LYS A 75 22.04 6.40 4.45
CA LYS A 75 22.48 6.60 3.06
C LYS A 75 22.50 5.31 2.22
N ASP A 76 21.79 4.27 2.65
CA ASP A 76 21.59 3.03 1.91
C ASP A 76 20.40 3.17 0.94
N ILE A 77 20.68 3.75 -0.22
CA ILE A 77 19.68 4.01 -1.25
C ILE A 77 19.15 2.72 -1.87
N SER A 78 19.99 1.67 -1.95
CA SER A 78 19.58 0.38 -2.50
C SER A 78 18.51 -0.27 -1.63
N ARG A 79 18.72 -0.30 -0.32
CA ARG A 79 17.72 -0.80 0.64
C ARG A 79 16.47 0.08 0.66
N HIS A 80 16.61 1.41 0.64
CA HIS A 80 15.46 2.31 0.54
C HIS A 80 14.58 1.98 -0.67
N GLN A 81 15.18 1.83 -1.85
CA GLN A 81 14.46 1.50 -3.08
C GLN A 81 13.76 0.14 -3.01
N LYS A 82 14.45 -0.90 -2.50
CA LYS A 82 13.85 -2.24 -2.35
C LYS A 82 12.64 -2.23 -1.43
N ILE A 83 12.72 -1.54 -0.29
CA ILE A 83 11.61 -1.43 0.66
C ILE A 83 10.44 -0.66 0.04
N MET A 84 10.70 0.47 -0.61
CA MET A 84 9.65 1.26 -1.28
C MET A 84 8.96 0.50 -2.42
N GLN A 85 9.71 -0.28 -3.20
CA GLN A 85 9.14 -1.16 -4.22
C GLN A 85 8.30 -2.27 -3.60
N GLY A 86 8.79 -2.90 -2.52
CA GLY A 86 8.04 -3.92 -1.78
C GLY A 86 6.72 -3.39 -1.24
N LEU A 87 6.72 -2.21 -0.63
CA LEU A 87 5.51 -1.52 -0.18
C LEU A 87 4.56 -1.22 -1.33
N TYR A 88 5.07 -0.77 -2.49
CA TYR A 88 4.24 -0.50 -3.66
C TYR A 88 3.53 -1.77 -4.16
N PHE A 89 4.27 -2.87 -4.35
CA PHE A 89 3.67 -4.13 -4.80
C PHE A 89 2.74 -4.72 -3.74
N GLY A 90 3.11 -4.69 -2.46
CA GLY A 90 2.26 -5.16 -1.37
C GLY A 90 0.96 -4.37 -1.25
N ALA A 91 1.00 -3.05 -1.43
CA ALA A 91 -0.18 -2.20 -1.41
C ALA A 91 -1.05 -2.40 -2.67
N CYS A 92 -0.48 -2.38 -3.87
CA CYS A 92 -1.27 -2.47 -5.10
C CYS A 92 -1.82 -3.88 -5.35
N ILE A 93 -1.00 -4.91 -5.14
CA ILE A 93 -1.39 -6.31 -5.41
C ILE A 93 -2.07 -6.89 -4.17
N GLY A 94 -1.41 -6.81 -3.00
CA GLY A 94 -1.93 -7.41 -1.77
C GLY A 94 -3.25 -6.80 -1.34
N ALA A 95 -3.29 -5.48 -1.12
CA ALA A 95 -4.52 -4.81 -0.68
C ALA A 95 -5.59 -4.78 -1.78
N GLY A 96 -5.20 -4.66 -3.05
CA GLY A 96 -6.11 -4.73 -4.20
C GLY A 96 -6.80 -6.09 -4.31
N ALA A 97 -6.03 -7.18 -4.26
CA ALA A 97 -6.57 -8.54 -4.29
C ALA A 97 -7.48 -8.81 -3.08
N PHE A 98 -7.10 -8.34 -1.88
CA PHE A 98 -7.91 -8.51 -0.68
C PHE A 98 -9.24 -7.74 -0.76
N THR A 99 -9.25 -6.58 -1.42
CA THR A 99 -10.47 -5.78 -1.62
C THR A 99 -11.43 -6.44 -2.60
N LEU A 100 -10.88 -7.11 -3.62
CA LEU A 100 -11.65 -7.82 -4.65
C LEU A 100 -12.03 -9.25 -4.25
N LEU A 101 -11.68 -9.72 -3.05
CA LEU A 101 -11.92 -11.09 -2.64
C LEU A 101 -13.45 -11.37 -2.59
N PRO A 102 -13.94 -12.47 -3.18
CA PRO A 102 -15.37 -12.82 -3.18
C PRO A 102 -15.86 -12.96 -1.72
N GLY A 103 -16.94 -12.25 -1.39
CA GLY A 103 -17.44 -12.09 -0.01
C GLY A 103 -17.15 -10.72 0.63
N ARG A 104 -16.30 -9.90 0.00
CA ARG A 104 -16.20 -8.45 0.28
C ARG A 104 -17.14 -7.68 -0.66
N TYR A 105 -17.65 -6.53 -0.23
CA TYR A 105 -18.63 -5.73 -0.99
C TYR A 105 -18.20 -5.46 -2.45
N LEU A 106 -16.97 -4.99 -2.67
CA LEU A 106 -16.44 -4.74 -4.01
C LEU A 106 -16.22 -6.03 -4.81
N GLY A 107 -15.82 -7.12 -4.16
CA GLY A 107 -15.75 -8.44 -4.77
C GLY A 107 -17.12 -8.95 -5.22
N GLN A 108 -18.16 -8.80 -4.40
CA GLN A 108 -19.53 -9.19 -4.76
C GLN A 108 -20.07 -8.38 -5.95
N LEU A 109 -19.79 -7.07 -5.97
CA LEU A 109 -20.09 -6.22 -7.12
C LEU A 109 -19.41 -6.75 -8.38
N VAL A 110 -18.09 -6.90 -8.37
CA VAL A 110 -17.32 -7.28 -9.57
C VAL A 110 -17.62 -8.71 -10.02
N TRP A 111 -17.51 -9.69 -9.12
CA TRP A 111 -17.64 -11.10 -9.47
C TRP A 111 -19.09 -11.54 -9.64
N GLY A 112 -20.00 -11.03 -8.83
CA GLY A 112 -21.44 -11.35 -8.92
C GLY A 112 -22.15 -10.48 -9.94
N GLN A 113 -22.24 -9.18 -9.67
CA GLN A 113 -23.08 -8.28 -10.47
C GLN A 113 -22.55 -8.02 -11.89
N TRP A 114 -21.24 -7.88 -12.07
CA TRP A 114 -20.65 -7.52 -13.36
C TRP A 114 -20.23 -8.74 -14.18
N LEU A 115 -19.73 -9.79 -13.52
CA LEU A 115 -19.18 -10.97 -14.20
C LEU A 115 -20.10 -12.21 -14.11
N GLY A 116 -21.09 -12.24 -13.21
CA GLY A 116 -22.04 -13.36 -13.08
C GLY A 116 -21.41 -14.68 -12.62
N LEU A 117 -20.27 -14.63 -11.93
CA LEU A 117 -19.46 -15.79 -11.53
C LEU A 117 -19.74 -16.26 -10.09
N LEU A 118 -20.58 -15.55 -9.35
CA LEU A 118 -21.07 -15.86 -8.00
C LEU A 118 -22.60 -15.82 -7.98
#